data_AF-C4K3N2-F1
#
_entry.id   AF-C4K3N2-F1
#
_cell.length_a   1.000
_cell.length_b   1.000
_cell.length_c   1.000
_cell.angle_alpha   90.00
_cell.angle_beta   90.00
_cell.angle_gamma   90.00
#
_symmetry.space_group_name_H-M   'P 1'
#
loop_
_entity.id
_entity.type
_entity.pdbx_description
1 polymer ?
#
loop_
_entity_poly.entity_id
_entity_poly.type
_entity_poly.pdbx_seq_one_letter_code
_entity_poly.pdbx_strand_id
1 'polypeptide(L)'
;MVSFRLSEKDFSQFEKKLASSCMNQSEFFREVFLHSNIQLTVKSAPSKNLERLTFLFNKSSHHLNQIAHQLNQAHLMGKIPLSFYSSLNNALISIRDLLITEIKDVD
;
A
#
# COMPACT_ATOMS: atom_id res chain seq x y z
N MET A 1 -7.57 -26.77 -8.16
CA MET A 1 -8.86 -26.10 -7.90
C MET A 1 -8.61 -24.61 -7.91
N VAL A 2 -9.30 -23.85 -8.77
CA VAL A 2 -9.25 -22.39 -8.79
C VAL A 2 -10.59 -21.89 -8.28
N SER A 3 -10.58 -21.01 -7.27
CA SER A 3 -11.78 -20.38 -6.73
C SER A 3 -11.54 -18.90 -6.53
N PHE A 4 -12.58 -18.10 -6.70
CA PHE A 4 -12.55 -16.67 -6.44
C PHE A 4 -13.83 -16.28 -5.71
N ARG A 5 -13.72 -15.23 -4.89
CA ARG A 5 -14.87 -14.72 -4.14
C ARG A 5 -15.61 -13.71 -4.98
N LEU A 6 -16.93 -13.81 -4.96
CA LEU A 6 -17.83 -12.83 -5.55
C LEU A 6 -18.57 -12.11 -4.44
N SER A 7 -18.84 -10.82 -4.66
CA SER A 7 -19.87 -10.13 -3.88
C SER A 7 -21.24 -10.75 -4.18
N GLU A 8 -22.21 -10.57 -3.30
CA GLU A 8 -23.58 -11.07 -3.52
C GLU A 8 -24.19 -10.54 -4.84
N LYS A 9 -23.91 -9.27 -5.15
CA LYS A 9 -24.33 -8.63 -6.39
C LYS A 9 -23.72 -9.30 -7.62
N ASP A 10 -22.42 -9.56 -7.60
CA ASP A 10 -21.72 -10.19 -8.74
C ASP A 10 -22.09 -11.66 -8.88
N PHE A 11 -22.34 -12.34 -7.76
CA PHE A 11 -22.82 -13.73 -7.75
C PHE A 11 -24.18 -13.86 -8.43
N SER A 12 -25.13 -12.95 -8.16
CA SER A 12 -26.44 -12.97 -8.84
C SER A 12 -26.32 -12.78 -10.36
N GLN A 13 -25.38 -11.95 -10.83
CA GLN A 13 -25.12 -11.81 -12.26
C GLN A 13 -24.48 -13.06 -12.86
N PHE A 14 -23.55 -13.68 -12.12
CA PHE A 14 -22.94 -14.94 -12.49
C PHE A 14 -23.97 -16.05 -12.65
N GLU A 15 -24.86 -16.24 -11.67
CA GLU A 15 -25.93 -17.25 -11.73
C GLU A 15 -26.84 -17.08 -12.95
N LYS A 16 -27.27 -15.85 -13.26
CA LYS A 16 -28.10 -15.58 -14.43
C LYS A 16 -27.43 -15.95 -15.75
N LYS A 17 -26.12 -15.67 -15.87
CA LYS A 17 -25.33 -16.02 -17.05
C LYS A 17 -25.09 -17.52 -17.15
N LEU A 18 -24.84 -18.19 -16.02
CA LEU A 18 -24.67 -19.63 -15.98
C LEU A 18 -25.97 -20.34 -16.38
N ALA A 19 -27.10 -19.95 -15.79
CA ALA A 19 -28.41 -20.52 -16.09
C ALA A 19 -28.81 -20.34 -17.57
N SER A 20 -28.51 -19.19 -18.17
CA SER A 20 -28.80 -18.94 -19.59
C SER A 20 -27.85 -19.65 -20.56
N SER A 21 -26.69 -20.13 -20.09
CA SER A 21 -25.71 -20.84 -20.93
C SER A 21 -26.00 -22.33 -21.12
N CYS A 22 -26.86 -22.93 -20.29
CA CYS A 22 -27.08 -24.37 -20.21
C CYS A 22 -25.80 -25.21 -19.96
N MET A 23 -24.75 -24.60 -19.40
CA MET A 23 -23.49 -25.26 -19.07
C MET A 23 -23.39 -25.56 -17.57
N ASN A 24 -22.54 -26.52 -17.20
CA ASN A 24 -22.11 -26.61 -15.80
C ASN A 24 -21.07 -25.51 -15.48
N GLN A 25 -20.87 -25.25 -14.18
CA GLN A 25 -19.99 -24.19 -13.71
C GLN A 25 -18.57 -24.29 -14.29
N SER A 26 -18.01 -25.50 -14.42
CA SER A 26 -16.64 -25.71 -14.90
C SER A 26 -16.51 -25.52 -16.42
N GLU A 27 -17.54 -25.86 -17.18
CA GLU A 27 -17.62 -25.60 -18.62
C GLU A 27 -17.75 -24.11 -18.89
N PHE A 28 -18.67 -23.45 -18.19
CA PHE A 28 -18.87 -22.01 -18.30
C PHE A 28 -17.59 -21.22 -18.00
N PHE A 29 -16.87 -21.60 -16.94
CA PHE A 29 -15.59 -20.95 -16.63
C PHE A 29 -14.52 -21.20 -17.67
N ARG A 30 -14.41 -22.42 -18.21
CA ARG A 30 -13.42 -22.71 -19.26
C ARG A 30 -13.71 -21.91 -20.52
N GLU A 31 -14.97 -21.86 -20.93
CA GLU A 31 -15.40 -21.10 -22.10
C GLU A 31 -15.15 -19.59 -21.92
N VAL A 32 -15.60 -19.03 -20.79
CA VAL A 32 -15.48 -17.59 -20.52
C VAL A 32 -14.04 -17.18 -20.21
N PHE A 33 -13.20 -18.03 -19.64
CA PHE A 33 -11.85 -17.64 -19.23
C PHE A 33 -10.77 -17.97 -20.28
N LEU A 34 -10.90 -19.09 -21.01
CA LEU A 34 -9.89 -19.54 -21.97
C LEU A 34 -10.20 -19.12 -23.41
N HIS A 35 -11.47 -18.98 -23.77
CA HIS A 35 -11.89 -18.74 -25.17
C HIS A 35 -12.41 -17.32 -25.42
N SER A 36 -12.42 -16.46 -24.40
CA SER A 36 -12.88 -15.08 -24.54
C SER A 36 -11.78 -14.13 -25.02
N ASN A 37 -12.16 -13.21 -25.91
CA ASN A 37 -11.33 -12.06 -26.25
C ASN A 37 -11.49 -10.98 -25.18
N ILE A 38 -10.82 -11.14 -24.04
CA ILE A 38 -10.84 -10.14 -22.96
C ILE A 38 -9.71 -9.13 -23.18
N GLN A 39 -10.06 -7.84 -23.24
CA GLN A 39 -9.10 -6.77 -22.97
C GLN A 39 -8.91 -6.66 -21.46
N LEU A 40 -7.81 -7.22 -20.96
CA LEU A 40 -7.43 -7.05 -19.56
C LEU A 40 -6.85 -5.65 -19.39
N THR A 41 -7.52 -4.81 -18.60
CA THR A 41 -6.87 -3.63 -18.01
C THR A 41 -5.87 -4.16 -16.99
N VAL A 42 -4.64 -4.40 -17.43
CA VAL A 42 -3.54 -4.72 -16.52
C VAL A 42 -3.38 -3.51 -15.62
N LYS A 43 -3.80 -3.65 -14.35
CA LYS A 43 -3.33 -2.74 -13.31
C LYS A 43 -1.84 -2.94 -13.28
N SER A 44 -1.08 -1.96 -13.80
CA SER A 44 0.37 -1.98 -13.70
C SER A 44 0.70 -2.23 -12.24
N ALA A 45 1.39 -3.34 -11.97
CA ALA A 45 1.94 -3.59 -10.64
C ALA A 45 2.73 -2.33 -10.24
N PRO A 46 2.67 -1.89 -8.96
CA PRO A 46 3.47 -0.77 -8.52
C PRO A 46 4.91 -1.01 -8.99
N SER A 47 5.50 0.00 -9.64
CA SER A 47 6.82 -0.19 -10.24
C SER A 47 7.77 -0.68 -9.14
N LYS A 48 8.69 -1.61 -9.48
CA LYS A 48 9.70 -2.11 -8.51
C LYS A 48 10.45 -0.96 -7.80
N ASN A 49 10.53 0.20 -8.46
CA ASN A 49 11.11 1.42 -7.93
C ASN A 49 10.25 2.04 -6.82
N LEU A 50 8.91 2.03 -6.95
CA LEU A 50 7.98 2.50 -5.93
C LEU A 50 8.08 1.65 -4.66
N GLU A 51 8.01 0.33 -4.78
CA GLU A 51 8.17 -0.56 -3.61
C GLU A 51 9.50 -0.33 -2.89
N ARG A 52 10.59 -0.15 -3.66
CA ARG A 52 11.91 0.14 -3.12
C ARG A 52 11.96 1.50 -2.43
N LEU A 53 11.32 2.52 -2.99
CA LEU A 53 11.26 3.86 -2.43
C LEU A 53 10.47 3.86 -1.11
N THR A 54 9.28 3.24 -1.09
CA THR A 54 8.47 3.08 0.12
C THR A 54 9.23 2.34 1.22
N PHE A 55 9.98 1.29 0.86
CA PHE A 55 10.85 0.59 1.81
C PHE A 55 11.93 1.50 2.41
N LEU A 56 12.64 2.28 1.58
CA LEU A 56 13.70 3.19 2.02
C LEU A 56 13.15 4.32 2.89
N PHE A 57 11.97 4.85 2.57
CA PHE A 57 11.29 5.86 3.37
C PHE A 57 10.87 5.30 4.73
N ASN A 58 10.28 4.11 4.80
CA ASN A 58 9.93 3.48 6.07
C ASN A 58 11.18 3.26 6.95
N LYS A 59 12.30 2.82 6.37
CA LYS A 59 13.56 2.65 7.09
C LYS A 59 14.10 3.98 7.62
N SER A 60 14.00 5.04 6.82
CA SER A 60 14.43 6.39 7.20
C SER A 60 13.57 6.95 8.35
N SER A 61 12.24 6.81 8.26
CA SER A 61 11.30 7.19 9.32
C SER A 61 11.58 6.50 10.64
N HIS A 62 11.95 5.22 10.60
CA HIS A 62 12.33 4.49 11.81
C HIS A 62 13.59 5.07 12.48
N HIS A 63 14.63 5.36 11.70
CA HIS A 63 15.85 5.97 12.22
C HIS A 63 15.60 7.39 12.78
N LEU A 64 14.74 8.19 12.14
CA LEU A 64 14.37 9.51 12.64
C LEU A 64 13.67 9.41 14.01
N ASN A 65 12.78 8.44 14.20
CA ASN A 65 12.15 8.19 15.50
C ASN A 65 13.16 7.79 16.58
N GLN A 66 14.17 6.99 16.25
CA GLN A 66 15.25 6.64 17.18
C GLN A 66 16.06 7.87 17.58
N ILE A 67 16.41 8.73 16.62
CA ILE A 67 17.12 9.99 16.86
C ILE A 67 16.27 10.91 17.76
N ALA A 68 14.97 11.06 17.47
CA ALA A 68 14.04 11.84 18.29
C ALA A 68 13.99 11.33 19.75
N HIS A 69 13.94 10.01 19.93
CA HIS A 69 13.93 9.41 21.26
C HIS A 69 15.26 9.64 22.01
N GLN A 70 16.41 9.56 21.34
CA GLN A 70 17.71 9.87 21.93
C GLN A 70 17.82 11.35 22.32
N LEU A 71 17.34 12.24 21.45
CA LEU A 71 17.26 13.69 21.70
C LEU A 71 16.41 14.00 22.94
N ASN A 72 15.23 13.40 23.03
CA ASN A 72 14.34 13.59 24.17
C ASN A 72 15.01 13.13 25.48
N GLN A 73 15.66 11.95 25.48
CA GLN A 73 16.40 11.48 26.65
C GLN A 73 17.57 12.43 27.01
N ALA A 74 18.35 12.89 26.04
CA ALA A 74 19.44 13.82 26.28
C ALA A 74 18.95 15.14 26.90
N HIS A 75 17.79 15.64 26.46
CA HIS A 75 17.17 16.83 27.01
C HIS A 75 16.69 16.61 28.45
N LEU A 76 15.99 15.51 28.72
CA LEU A 76 15.52 15.14 30.07
C LEU A 76 16.68 14.93 31.06
N MET A 77 17.84 14.47 30.59
CA MET A 77 19.06 14.36 31.40
C MET A 77 19.81 15.69 31.56
N GLY A 78 19.30 16.80 31.03
CA GLY A 78 19.94 18.12 31.09
C GLY A 78 21.22 18.24 30.25
N LYS A 79 21.51 17.26 29.37
CA LYS A 79 22.72 17.25 28.54
C LYS A 79 22.66 18.23 27.37
N ILE A 80 21.45 18.62 26.97
CA ILE A 80 21.22 19.60 25.92
C ILE A 80 20.20 20.66 26.36
N PRO A 81 20.42 21.94 26.01
CA PRO A 81 19.50 23.02 26.33
C PRO A 81 18.21 22.91 25.51
N LEU A 82 17.10 23.43 26.06
CA LEU A 82 15.78 23.40 25.44
C LEU A 82 15.78 24.01 24.03
N SER A 83 16.49 25.12 23.81
CA SER A 83 16.58 25.78 22.51
C SER A 83 17.18 24.88 21.42
N PHE A 84 18.19 24.10 21.77
CA PHE A 84 18.82 23.14 20.87
C PHE A 84 17.91 21.94 20.60
N TYR A 85 17.26 21.42 21.65
CA TYR A 85 16.26 20.36 21.53
C TYR A 85 15.10 20.77 20.61
N SER A 86 14.51 21.93 20.81
CA SER A 86 13.40 22.44 19.98
C SER A 86 13.80 22.61 18.52
N SER A 87 15.01 23.13 18.27
CA SER A 87 15.52 23.32 16.90
C SER A 87 15.67 21.99 16.16
N LEU A 88 16.25 20.98 16.83
CA LEU A 88 16.43 19.65 16.24
C LEU A 88 15.11 18.89 16.08
N ASN A 89 14.21 19.01 17.06
CA ASN A 89 12.90 18.37 16.98
C ASN A 89 12.08 18.94 15.80
N ASN A 90 12.14 20.25 15.58
CA ASN A 90 11.50 20.89 14.43
C ASN A 90 12.08 20.37 13.11
N ALA A 91 13.41 20.24 13.00
CA ALA A 91 14.04 19.67 11.81
C ALA A 91 13.61 18.22 11.54
N LEU A 92 13.49 17.39 12.59
CA LEU A 92 13.01 16.01 12.45
C LEU A 92 11.55 15.94 11.99
N ILE A 93 10.70 16.83 12.51
CA ILE A 93 9.30 16.96 12.07
C ILE A 93 9.25 17.35 10.59
N SER A 94 10.03 18.37 10.17
CA SER A 94 10.07 18.80 8.77
C SER A 94 10.50 17.68 7.82
N ILE A 95 11.51 16.89 8.19
CA ILE A 95 11.94 15.74 7.37
C ILE A 95 10.82 14.69 7.29
N ARG A 96 10.17 14.38 8.41
CA ARG A 96 9.07 13.41 8.48
C ARG A 96 7.87 13.84 7.63
N ASP A 97 7.53 15.12 7.65
CA ASP A 97 6.41 15.64 6.86
C ASP A 97 6.73 15.64 5.35
N LEU A 98 7.95 16.00 4.95
CA LEU A 98 8.41 15.87 3.56
C LEU A 98 8.31 14.41 3.07
N LEU A 99 8.77 13.45 3.88
CA LEU A 99 8.69 12.02 3.53
C LEU A 99 7.24 11.54 3.38
N ILE A 100 6.31 12.04 4.19
CA ILE A 100 4.89 11.64 4.14
C ILE A 100 4.20 12.25 2.92
N THR A 101 4.48 13.51 2.58
CA THR A 101 3.92 14.16 1.38
C THR A 101 4.30 13.39 0.12
N GLU A 102 5.58 13.05 -0.04
CA GLU A 102 6.08 12.33 -1.20
C GLU A 102 5.54 10.90 -1.33
N ILE A 103 5.12 10.25 -0.23
CA ILE A 103 4.45 8.94 -0.29
C ILE A 103 3.00 9.10 -0.79
N LYS A 104 2.29 10.12 -0.29
CA LYS A 104 0.88 10.35 -0.62
C LYS A 104 0.66 10.80 -2.06
N ASP A 105 1.63 11.48 -2.66
CA ASP A 105 1.55 11.90 -4.06
C ASP A 105 1.78 10.74 -5.05
N VAL A 106 2.18 9.56 -4.57
CA VAL A 106 2.52 8.40 -5.40
C VAL A 106 1.50 7.24 -5.27
N ASP A 107 0.63 7.29 -4.24
CA ASP A 107 -0.52 6.37 -4.05
C ASP A 107 -1.78 6.86 -4.80
#